data_AF-A0A1F8SZF8-F1
#
_entry.id   AF-A0A1F8SZF8-F1
#
_cell.length_a   1.000
_cell.length_b   1.000
_cell.length_c   1.000
_cell.angle_alpha   90.00
_cell.angle_beta   90.00
_cell.angle_gamma   90.00
#
_symmetry.space_group_name_H-M   'P 1'
#
loop_
_entity.id
_entity.type
_entity.pdbx_description
1 polymer ?
#
loop_
_entity_poly.entity_id
_entity_poly.type
_entity_poly.pdbx_seq_one_letter_code
_entity_poly.pdbx_strand_id
1 'polypeptide(L)'
;MFNRMQGWISDQLAKRTFEVMTDSILAEIVQFLTGRPMVKRNLFSLRRDLGRWFFDNSFYPTDKYLGTHIRLQMPLIGIGAPAAIFLPPIADALGTELVLPENYAVANAVGAVAGSVVATCEAIVYLSVHEYIAQVDEMRKMFTRLPDALQFARTEAAQRAEDIALRSGAVSPYVSIDEKPNGMDSYRIRARAVGNPRLMSR
;
A
#
# COMPACT_ATOMS: atom_id res chain seq x y z
N MET A 1 -18.05 -22.01 -10.58
CA MET A 1 -17.09 -21.64 -11.65
C MET A 1 -16.29 -22.83 -12.18
N PHE A 2 -15.94 -23.82 -11.33
CA PHE A 2 -15.14 -24.99 -11.72
C PHE A 2 -15.78 -26.01 -12.69
N ASN A 3 -17.12 -26.11 -12.74
CA ASN A 3 -17.81 -27.13 -13.55
C ASN A 3 -17.90 -26.81 -15.06
N ARG A 4 -17.25 -25.74 -15.55
CA ARG A 4 -17.25 -25.30 -16.96
C ARG A 4 -15.87 -25.38 -17.66
N MET A 5 -14.84 -25.90 -16.98
CA MET A 5 -13.47 -25.94 -17.50
C MET A 5 -13.05 -27.34 -18.00
N GLN A 6 -13.97 -28.30 -18.03
CA GLN A 6 -13.69 -29.65 -18.51
C GLN A 6 -13.55 -29.62 -20.04
N GLY A 7 -12.33 -29.91 -20.55
CA GLY A 7 -12.04 -30.00 -21.99
C GLY A 7 -11.28 -28.81 -22.60
N TRP A 8 -10.81 -27.86 -21.80
CA TRP A 8 -10.00 -26.74 -22.31
C TRP A 8 -8.54 -27.17 -22.50
N ILE A 9 -7.97 -26.81 -23.65
CA ILE A 9 -6.54 -26.97 -23.92
C ILE A 9 -5.77 -25.89 -23.13
N SER A 10 -4.55 -26.20 -22.66
CA SER A 10 -3.71 -25.30 -21.84
C SER A 10 -3.70 -23.85 -22.35
N ASP A 11 -3.58 -23.66 -23.66
CA ASP A 11 -3.53 -22.34 -24.29
C ASP A 11 -4.85 -21.57 -24.21
N GLN A 12 -5.98 -22.26 -24.30
CA GLN A 12 -7.31 -21.64 -24.16
C GLN A 12 -7.55 -21.17 -22.73
N LEU A 13 -7.10 -21.96 -21.75
CA LEU A 13 -7.17 -21.59 -20.34
C LEU A 13 -6.24 -20.43 -20.03
N ALA A 14 -5.00 -20.45 -20.53
CA ALA A 14 -4.06 -19.36 -20.36
C ALA A 14 -4.65 -18.06 -20.93
N LYS A 15 -5.10 -18.08 -22.19
CA LYS A 15 -5.70 -16.91 -22.85
C LYS A 15 -6.87 -16.35 -22.04
N ARG A 16 -7.78 -17.19 -21.60
CA ARG A 16 -8.94 -16.73 -20.82
C ARG A 16 -8.55 -16.13 -19.48
N THR A 17 -7.58 -16.75 -18.81
CA THR A 17 -7.07 -16.25 -17.53
C THR A 17 -6.44 -14.87 -17.72
N PHE A 18 -5.65 -14.70 -18.79
CA PHE A 18 -5.07 -13.40 -19.17
C PHE A 18 -6.15 -12.34 -19.41
N GLU A 19 -7.21 -12.65 -20.18
CA GLU A 19 -8.34 -11.73 -20.40
C GLU A 19 -8.99 -11.29 -19.08
N VAL A 20 -9.22 -12.24 -18.17
CA VAL A 20 -9.83 -11.94 -16.86
C VAL A 20 -8.90 -11.09 -15.98
N MET A 21 -7.58 -11.34 -16.02
CA MET A 21 -6.61 -10.52 -15.30
C MET A 21 -6.56 -9.10 -15.86
N THR A 22 -6.52 -8.94 -17.19
CA THR A 22 -6.54 -7.65 -17.86
C THR A 22 -7.78 -6.84 -17.46
N ASP A 23 -8.97 -7.45 -17.52
CA ASP A 23 -10.22 -6.83 -17.07
C ASP A 23 -10.15 -6.36 -15.62
N SER A 24 -9.58 -7.19 -14.75
CA SER A 24 -9.45 -6.89 -13.32
C SER A 24 -8.52 -5.70 -13.10
N ILE A 25 -7.37 -5.67 -13.78
CA ILE A 25 -6.39 -4.58 -13.61
C ILE A 25 -6.95 -3.27 -14.17
N LEU A 26 -7.63 -3.30 -15.33
CA LEU A 26 -8.29 -2.12 -15.89
C LEU A 26 -9.33 -1.54 -14.92
N ALA A 27 -10.16 -2.41 -14.31
CA ALA A 27 -11.17 -1.99 -13.35
C ALA A 27 -10.53 -1.37 -12.09
N GLU A 28 -9.47 -1.98 -11.58
CA GLU A 28 -8.74 -1.46 -10.41
C GLU A 28 -8.09 -0.10 -10.70
N ILE A 29 -7.47 0.09 -11.87
CA ILE A 29 -6.88 1.38 -12.27
C ILE A 29 -7.96 2.48 -12.28
N VAL A 30 -9.09 2.22 -12.93
CA VAL A 30 -10.19 3.20 -13.02
C VAL A 30 -10.78 3.50 -11.63
N GLN A 31 -10.99 2.48 -10.82
CA GLN A 31 -11.50 2.63 -9.46
C GLN A 31 -10.52 3.42 -8.57
N PHE A 32 -9.22 3.12 -8.63
CA PHE A 32 -8.19 3.79 -7.86
C PHE A 32 -8.12 5.29 -8.20
N LEU A 33 -8.06 5.62 -9.50
CA LEU A 33 -7.90 7.02 -9.95
C LEU A 33 -9.15 7.87 -9.72
N THR A 34 -10.33 7.26 -9.81
CA THR A 34 -11.59 8.00 -9.63
C THR A 34 -12.05 8.04 -8.17
N GLY A 35 -11.53 7.16 -7.32
CA GLY A 35 -12.03 6.93 -5.96
C GLY A 35 -13.47 6.38 -5.92
N ARG A 36 -14.01 5.93 -7.07
CA ARG A 36 -15.40 5.46 -7.19
C ARG A 36 -15.43 3.95 -7.28
N PRO A 37 -16.22 3.27 -6.43
CA PRO A 37 -16.31 1.83 -6.47
C PRO A 37 -16.95 1.38 -7.79
N MET A 38 -16.32 0.40 -8.43
CA MET A 38 -16.88 -0.27 -9.61
C MET A 38 -17.88 -1.35 -9.17
N VAL A 39 -19.07 -1.37 -9.77
CA VAL A 39 -20.04 -2.45 -9.53
C VAL A 39 -19.46 -3.77 -10.05
N LYS A 40 -19.32 -4.75 -9.15
CA LYS A 40 -18.86 -6.10 -9.49
C LYS A 40 -19.81 -6.74 -10.51
N ARG A 41 -19.28 -7.55 -11.43
CA ARG A 41 -20.07 -8.32 -12.42
C ARG A 41 -21.10 -9.18 -11.69
N ASN A 42 -22.33 -8.69 -11.59
CA ASN A 42 -23.48 -9.44 -11.12
C ASN A 42 -24.48 -9.48 -12.27
N LEU A 43 -24.89 -10.69 -12.68
CA LEU A 43 -25.65 -10.92 -13.92
C LEU A 43 -26.96 -10.10 -14.00
N PHE A 44 -27.53 -9.71 -12.86
CA PHE A 44 -28.76 -8.95 -12.77
C PHE A 44 -28.57 -7.42 -12.78
N SER A 45 -27.39 -6.89 -12.43
CA SER A 45 -27.13 -5.43 -12.36
C SER A 45 -26.49 -4.87 -13.63
N LEU A 46 -25.84 -5.71 -14.44
CA LEU A 46 -25.08 -5.30 -15.65
C LEU A 46 -25.90 -4.49 -16.67
N ARG A 47 -27.22 -4.68 -16.73
CA ARG A 47 -28.08 -3.93 -17.68
C ARG A 47 -28.57 -2.57 -17.18
N ARG A 48 -28.47 -2.29 -15.88
CA ARG A 48 -29.01 -1.05 -15.27
C ARG A 48 -27.94 -0.08 -14.78
N ASP A 49 -26.69 -0.51 -14.69
CA ASP A 49 -25.59 0.34 -14.21
C ASP A 49 -24.86 1.02 -15.39
N LEU A 50 -25.12 2.31 -15.56
CA LEU A 50 -24.55 3.10 -16.66
C LEU A 50 -23.03 3.24 -16.54
N GLY A 51 -22.48 3.32 -15.32
CA GLY A 51 -21.03 3.42 -15.10
C GLY A 51 -20.30 2.15 -15.55
N ARG A 52 -20.83 0.99 -15.19
CA ARG A 52 -20.33 -0.31 -15.64
C ARG A 52 -20.48 -0.48 -17.15
N TRP A 53 -21.60 -0.04 -17.71
CA TRP A 53 -21.80 -0.06 -19.15
C TRP A 53 -20.76 0.81 -19.88
N PHE A 54 -20.49 2.03 -19.41
CA PHE A 54 -19.43 2.88 -19.97
C PHE A 54 -18.05 2.22 -19.88
N PHE A 55 -17.74 1.57 -18.76
CA PHE A 55 -16.50 0.83 -18.60
C PHE A 55 -16.40 -0.32 -19.61
N ASP A 56 -17.38 -1.22 -19.63
CA ASP A 56 -17.36 -2.40 -20.50
C ASP A 56 -17.35 -1.98 -21.98
N ASN A 57 -18.15 -0.99 -22.38
CA ASN A 57 -18.20 -0.48 -23.76
C ASN A 57 -16.89 0.24 -24.18
N SER A 58 -16.07 0.70 -23.22
CA SER A 58 -14.78 1.35 -23.52
C SER A 58 -13.68 0.38 -23.92
N PHE A 59 -13.78 -0.88 -23.49
CA PHE A 59 -12.79 -1.92 -23.79
C PHE A 59 -13.35 -3.02 -24.70
N TYR A 60 -14.67 -3.18 -24.68
CA TYR A 60 -15.43 -4.13 -25.49
C TYR A 60 -16.62 -3.39 -26.10
N PRO A 61 -16.42 -2.67 -27.23
CA PRO A 61 -17.48 -1.92 -27.88
C PRO A 61 -18.57 -2.91 -28.32
N THR A 62 -19.69 -2.88 -27.61
CA THR A 62 -20.83 -3.80 -27.81
C THR A 62 -22.06 -3.07 -28.31
N ASP A 63 -22.13 -1.75 -28.14
CA ASP A 63 -23.24 -0.94 -28.60
C ASP A 63 -23.06 -0.49 -30.05
N LYS A 64 -24.17 -0.46 -30.79
CA LYS A 64 -24.17 -0.13 -32.23
C LYS A 64 -24.07 1.37 -32.49
N TYR A 65 -24.53 2.21 -31.56
CA TYR A 65 -24.72 3.64 -31.77
C TYR A 65 -23.76 4.49 -30.95
N LEU A 66 -23.31 4.00 -29.79
CA LEU A 66 -22.49 4.77 -28.86
C LEU A 66 -21.12 4.11 -28.62
N GLY A 67 -20.06 4.85 -28.95
CA GLY A 67 -18.69 4.53 -28.56
C GLY A 67 -18.31 5.23 -27.26
N THR A 68 -17.51 4.57 -26.43
CA THR A 68 -16.93 5.15 -25.22
C THR A 68 -15.46 4.83 -25.18
N HIS A 69 -14.66 5.72 -24.58
CA HIS A 69 -13.23 5.52 -24.44
C HIS A 69 -12.78 6.03 -23.08
N ILE A 70 -11.99 5.22 -22.37
CA ILE A 70 -11.28 5.62 -21.15
C ILE A 70 -9.81 5.71 -21.53
N ARG A 71 -9.20 6.85 -21.25
CA ARG A 71 -7.77 7.06 -21.49
C ARG A 71 -7.07 7.60 -20.26
N LEU A 72 -5.84 7.16 -20.04
CA LEU A 72 -4.98 7.78 -19.05
C LEU A 72 -4.31 9.02 -19.63
N GLN A 73 -4.20 10.07 -18.81
CA GLN A 73 -3.50 11.32 -19.14
C GLN A 73 -2.04 11.30 -18.67
N MET A 74 -1.57 10.15 -18.18
CA MET A 74 -0.23 9.93 -17.66
C MET A 74 0.29 8.57 -18.16
N PRO A 75 1.62 8.40 -18.29
CA PRO A 75 2.19 7.12 -18.62
C PRO A 75 1.93 6.08 -17.53
N LEU A 76 1.83 4.82 -17.93
CA LEU A 76 1.77 3.66 -17.05
C LEU A 76 3.20 3.18 -16.78
N ILE A 77 3.62 3.16 -15.51
CA ILE A 77 4.95 2.67 -15.12
C ILE A 77 4.82 1.21 -14.64
N GLY A 78 5.48 0.29 -15.33
CA GLY A 78 5.47 -1.12 -14.97
C GLY A 78 6.62 -1.53 -14.08
N ILE A 79 6.30 -2.12 -12.92
CA ILE A 79 7.27 -2.69 -11.99
C ILE A 79 6.91 -4.14 -11.62
N GLY A 80 7.94 -4.95 -11.37
CA GLY A 80 7.84 -6.39 -11.11
C GLY A 80 7.97 -7.23 -12.37
N ALA A 81 8.45 -8.47 -12.20
CA ALA A 81 8.64 -9.44 -13.26
C ALA A 81 7.46 -9.61 -14.24
N PRO A 82 6.19 -9.63 -13.80
CA PRO A 82 5.08 -9.85 -14.73
C PRO A 82 4.67 -8.59 -15.52
N ALA A 83 5.24 -7.41 -15.23
CA ALA A 83 4.82 -6.14 -15.83
C ALA A 83 4.89 -6.15 -17.37
N ALA A 84 5.97 -6.69 -17.94
CA ALA A 84 6.13 -6.77 -19.39
C ALA A 84 5.15 -7.73 -20.08
N ILE A 85 4.48 -8.60 -19.32
CA ILE A 85 3.51 -9.56 -19.85
C ILE A 85 2.09 -8.96 -19.78
N PHE A 86 1.72 -8.35 -18.66
CA PHE A 86 0.33 -7.87 -18.45
C PHE A 86 0.09 -6.43 -18.85
N LEU A 87 1.07 -5.55 -18.70
CA LEU A 87 0.82 -4.10 -18.88
C LEU A 87 0.75 -3.63 -20.33
N PRO A 88 1.37 -4.26 -21.34
CA PRO A 88 1.20 -3.82 -22.74
C PRO A 88 -0.26 -3.77 -23.19
N PRO A 89 -1.08 -4.85 -23.08
CA PRO A 89 -2.49 -4.78 -23.51
C PRO A 89 -3.32 -3.80 -22.67
N ILE A 90 -2.89 -3.50 -21.43
CA ILE A 90 -3.56 -2.54 -20.54
C ILE A 90 -3.25 -1.10 -20.97
N ALA A 91 -1.99 -0.80 -21.29
CA ALA A 91 -1.56 0.50 -21.78
C ALA A 91 -2.22 0.83 -23.13
N ASP A 92 -2.30 -0.17 -24.02
CA ASP A 92 -3.02 -0.05 -25.30
C ASP A 92 -4.50 0.25 -25.08
N ALA A 93 -5.17 -0.51 -24.20
CA ALA A 93 -6.59 -0.33 -23.87
C ALA A 93 -6.87 1.06 -23.26
N LEU A 94 -5.95 1.58 -22.45
CA LEU A 94 -6.04 2.91 -21.83
C LEU A 94 -5.44 4.02 -22.70
N GLY A 95 -5.01 3.71 -23.92
CA GLY A 95 -4.45 4.67 -24.88
C GLY A 95 -3.33 5.54 -24.30
N THR A 96 -2.42 4.92 -23.54
CA THR A 96 -1.29 5.60 -22.87
C THR A 96 0.04 4.92 -23.14
N GLU A 97 1.13 5.63 -22.87
CA GLU A 97 2.49 5.12 -22.94
C GLU A 97 2.78 4.15 -21.79
N LEU A 98 3.40 3.00 -22.09
CA LEU A 98 3.97 2.09 -21.10
C LEU A 98 5.47 2.36 -20.95
N VAL A 99 5.89 2.72 -19.74
CA VAL A 99 7.29 2.86 -19.37
C VAL A 99 7.71 1.68 -18.50
N LEU A 100 8.71 0.93 -18.96
CA LEU A 100 9.36 -0.14 -18.20
C LEU A 100 10.77 0.34 -17.80
N PRO A 101 10.99 0.79 -16.55
CA PRO A 101 12.30 1.24 -16.09
C PRO A 101 13.35 0.12 -16.15
N GLU A 102 14.62 0.50 -16.14
CA GLU A 102 15.70 -0.47 -15.95
C GLU A 102 15.46 -1.32 -14.70
N ASN A 103 15.76 -2.62 -14.78
CA ASN A 103 15.56 -3.56 -13.68
C ASN A 103 14.11 -3.67 -13.16
N TYR A 104 13.09 -3.26 -13.93
CA TYR A 104 11.68 -3.37 -13.53
C TYR A 104 11.32 -4.76 -12.99
N ALA A 105 11.87 -5.83 -13.59
CA ALA A 105 11.57 -7.20 -13.22
C ALA A 105 11.96 -7.55 -11.78
N VAL A 106 13.00 -6.91 -11.25
CA VAL A 106 13.52 -7.13 -9.89
C VAL A 106 13.20 -5.99 -8.93
N ALA A 107 12.42 -4.98 -9.36
CA ALA A 107 12.10 -3.82 -8.54
C ALA A 107 11.49 -4.18 -7.17
N ASN A 108 10.71 -5.26 -7.09
CA ASN A 108 10.18 -5.74 -5.80
C ASN A 108 11.29 -6.28 -4.88
N ALA A 109 12.27 -7.02 -5.43
CA ALA A 109 13.41 -7.52 -4.67
C ALA A 109 14.38 -6.39 -4.29
N VAL A 110 14.64 -5.45 -5.21
CA VAL A 110 15.41 -4.24 -4.93
C VAL A 110 14.72 -3.42 -3.86
N GLY A 111 13.40 -3.21 -3.92
CA GLY A 111 12.64 -2.51 -2.90
C GLY A 111 12.64 -3.22 -1.55
N ALA A 112 12.67 -4.55 -1.52
CA ALA A 112 12.79 -5.32 -0.28
C ALA A 112 14.19 -5.19 0.35
N VAL A 113 15.26 -5.14 -0.46
CA VAL A 113 16.65 -5.05 0.03
C VAL A 113 17.07 -3.61 0.31
N ALA A 114 16.63 -2.66 -0.51
CA ALA A 114 16.84 -1.22 -0.34
C ALA A 114 15.78 -0.58 0.58
N GLY A 115 14.79 -1.35 1.03
CA GLY A 115 13.73 -0.87 1.91
C GLY A 115 14.32 -0.27 3.17
N SER A 116 13.90 0.95 3.52
CA SER A 116 14.35 1.59 4.74
C SER A 116 13.98 0.75 5.95
N VAL A 117 14.93 0.61 6.87
CA VAL A 117 14.70 0.06 8.20
C VAL A 117 13.77 1.02 8.94
N VAL A 118 12.62 0.51 9.37
CA VAL A 118 11.67 1.27 10.18
C VAL A 118 11.49 0.56 11.51
N ALA A 119 11.78 1.27 12.60
CA ALA A 119 11.50 0.82 13.95
C ALA A 119 10.51 1.78 14.63
N THR A 120 9.59 1.22 15.42
CA THR A 120 8.59 2.00 16.15
C THR A 120 8.60 1.57 17.60
N CYS A 121 8.55 2.53 18.52
CA CYS A 121 8.34 2.30 19.94
C CYS A 121 7.15 3.15 20.41
N GLU A 122 6.23 2.54 21.16
CA GLU A 122 5.10 3.24 21.75
C GLU A 122 5.29 3.38 23.26
N ALA A 123 4.91 4.55 23.75
CA ALA A 123 4.83 4.87 25.16
C ALA A 123 3.43 5.38 25.50
N ILE A 124 2.96 5.03 26.68
CA ILE A 124 1.68 5.51 27.22
C ILE A 124 1.98 6.24 28.53
N VAL A 125 1.47 7.46 28.63
CA VAL A 125 1.46 8.24 29.88
C VAL A 125 0.03 8.33 30.36
N TYR A 126 -0.24 7.97 31.61
CA TYR A 126 -1.58 8.06 32.20
C TYR A 126 -1.51 8.45 33.68
N LEU A 127 -2.54 9.13 34.17
CA LEU A 127 -2.69 9.45 35.58
C LEU A 127 -3.21 8.22 36.36
N SER A 128 -2.57 7.88 37.47
CA SER A 128 -3.05 6.88 38.43
C SER A 128 -3.03 7.45 39.82
N VAL A 129 -4.23 7.55 40.41
CA VAL A 129 -4.48 8.12 41.75
C VAL A 129 -4.00 9.56 41.87
N HIS A 130 -2.71 9.79 42.09
CA HIS A 130 -2.08 11.12 42.23
C HIS A 130 -0.77 11.28 41.44
N GLU A 131 -0.34 10.26 40.70
CA GLU A 131 0.94 10.27 39.97
C GLU A 131 0.74 9.90 38.49
N TYR A 132 1.54 10.52 37.64
CA TYR A 132 1.63 10.18 36.23
C TYR A 132 2.58 9.01 36.05
N ILE A 133 2.10 7.96 35.40
CA ILE A 133 2.90 6.81 35.03
C ILE A 133 3.24 6.93 33.56
N ALA A 134 4.53 6.91 33.25
CA ALA A 134 5.03 6.68 31.91
C ALA A 134 5.41 5.20 31.77
N GLN A 135 4.76 4.53 30.83
CA GLN A 135 5.04 3.15 30.46
C GLN A 135 5.65 3.13 29.05
N VAL A 136 6.85 2.57 28.92
CA VAL A 136 7.54 2.38 27.65
C VAL A 136 7.99 0.92 27.60
N ASP A 137 7.37 0.12 26.74
CA ASP A 137 7.62 -1.33 26.70
C ASP A 137 7.37 -1.97 28.09
N GLU A 138 8.33 -2.72 28.63
CA GLU A 138 8.27 -3.29 29.98
C GLU A 138 8.63 -2.28 31.10
N MET A 139 9.19 -1.12 30.76
CA MET A 139 9.57 -0.13 31.76
C MET A 139 8.40 0.72 32.19
N ARG A 140 8.31 0.96 33.50
CA ARG A 140 7.32 1.84 34.11
C ARG A 140 8.01 2.80 35.08
N LYS A 141 7.73 4.09 34.96
CA LYS A 141 8.26 5.12 35.86
C LYS A 141 7.16 6.10 36.27
N MET A 142 7.18 6.51 37.54
CA MET A 142 6.18 7.37 38.15
C MET A 142 6.73 8.79 38.30
N PHE A 143 5.86 9.77 38.11
CA PHE A 143 6.18 11.20 38.13
C PHE A 143 5.04 11.98 38.77
N THR A 144 5.38 13.03 39.52
CA THR A 144 4.39 13.93 40.12
C THR A 144 3.83 14.94 39.11
N ARG A 145 4.54 15.20 38.01
CA ARG A 145 4.17 16.20 37.00
C ARG A 145 4.07 15.57 35.61
N LEU A 146 2.97 15.87 34.92
CA LEU A 146 2.73 15.40 33.55
C LEU A 146 3.86 15.76 32.56
N PRO A 147 4.41 16.99 32.54
CA PRO A 147 5.51 17.32 31.63
C PRO A 147 6.74 16.44 31.80
N ASP A 148 7.05 16.03 33.03
CA ASP A 148 8.21 15.18 33.33
C ASP A 148 7.97 13.75 32.84
N ALA A 149 6.75 13.23 33.02
CA ALA A 149 6.33 11.93 32.51
C ALA A 149 6.35 11.87 30.98
N LEU A 150 5.82 12.90 30.31
CA LEU A 150 5.83 13.02 28.86
C LEU A 150 7.25 13.15 28.32
N GLN A 151 8.11 13.94 28.97
CA GLN A 151 9.50 14.10 28.55
C GLN A 151 10.26 12.78 28.64
N PHE A 152 10.11 12.06 29.75
CA PHE A 152 10.70 10.73 29.91
C PHE A 152 10.19 9.76 28.83
N ALA A 153 8.87 9.69 28.63
CA ALA A 153 8.28 8.82 27.62
C ALA A 153 8.77 9.13 26.20
N ARG A 154 8.92 10.41 25.85
CA ARG A 154 9.49 10.84 24.55
C ARG A 154 10.92 10.39 24.38
N THR A 155 11.77 10.67 25.38
CA THR A 155 13.20 10.33 25.31
C THR A 155 13.40 8.81 25.24
N GLU A 156 12.73 8.05 26.09
CA GLU A 156 12.87 6.59 26.12
C GLU A 156 12.30 5.92 24.87
N ALA A 157 11.13 6.35 24.38
CA ALA A 157 10.56 5.80 23.15
C ALA A 157 11.46 6.14 21.94
N ALA A 158 12.00 7.36 21.87
CA ALA A 158 12.92 7.77 20.81
C ALA A 158 14.21 6.93 20.82
N GLN A 159 14.86 6.81 21.98
CA GLN A 159 16.08 6.02 22.11
C GLN A 159 15.85 4.55 21.73
N ARG A 160 14.75 3.95 22.19
CA ARG A 160 14.43 2.56 21.86
C ARG A 160 14.14 2.34 20.38
N ALA A 161 13.38 3.24 19.76
CA ALA A 161 13.13 3.17 18.32
C ALA A 161 14.45 3.28 17.54
N GLU A 162 15.33 4.22 17.94
CA GLU A 162 16.65 4.40 17.34
C GLU A 162 17.52 3.14 17.47
N ASP A 163 17.64 2.60 18.69
CA ASP A 163 18.43 1.41 18.98
C ASP A 163 17.94 0.19 18.19
N ILE A 164 16.63 0.00 18.06
CA ILE A 164 16.05 -1.07 17.25
C ILE A 164 16.41 -0.87 15.77
N ALA A 165 16.33 0.36 15.26
CA ALA A 165 16.69 0.65 13.88
C ALA A 165 18.19 0.40 13.62
N LEU A 166 19.07 0.86 14.51
CA LEU A 166 20.51 0.64 14.44
C LEU A 166 20.85 -0.87 14.47
N ARG A 167 20.26 -1.63 15.41
CA ARG A 167 20.45 -3.09 15.48
C ARG A 167 19.91 -3.82 14.25
N SER A 168 18.89 -3.26 13.60
CA SER A 168 18.33 -3.79 12.34
C SER A 168 19.12 -3.36 11.10
N GLY A 169 20.26 -2.67 11.27
CA GLY A 169 21.19 -2.33 10.19
C GLY A 169 21.00 -0.93 9.59
N ALA A 170 20.16 -0.08 10.18
CA ALA A 170 20.01 1.31 9.75
C ALA A 170 21.31 2.10 9.96
N VAL A 171 21.68 2.93 8.99
CA VAL A 171 22.76 3.92 9.13
C VAL A 171 22.15 5.28 9.43
N SER A 172 22.51 5.86 10.57
CA SER A 172 22.05 7.19 11.03
C SER A 172 20.52 7.38 10.89
N PRO A 173 19.70 6.57 11.58
CA PRO A 173 18.26 6.66 11.47
C PRO A 173 17.73 8.01 11.99
N TYR A 174 16.83 8.62 11.23
CA TYR A 174 16.09 9.80 11.67
C TYR A 174 14.93 9.40 12.57
N VAL A 175 14.82 10.01 13.74
CA VAL A 175 13.74 9.75 14.71
C VAL A 175 12.70 10.86 14.65
N SER A 176 11.44 10.47 14.54
CA SER A 176 10.27 11.34 14.63
C SER A 176 9.37 10.90 15.78
N ILE A 177 8.71 11.86 16.41
CA ILE A 177 7.81 11.62 17.55
C ILE A 177 6.43 12.20 17.23
N ASP A 178 5.40 11.38 17.40
CA ASP A 178 3.99 11.79 17.35
C ASP A 178 3.37 11.58 18.73
N GLU A 179 2.78 12.63 19.29
CA GLU A 179 2.15 12.62 20.61
C GLU A 179 0.67 12.99 20.46
N LYS A 180 -0.21 12.13 20.96
CA LYS A 180 -1.66 12.32 20.87
C LYS A 180 -2.36 11.97 22.17
N PRO A 181 -3.42 12.69 22.55
CA PRO A 181 -4.31 12.26 23.63
C PRO A 181 -4.88 10.86 23.35
N ASN A 182 -4.98 10.02 24.38
CA ASN A 182 -5.42 8.62 24.30
C ASN A 182 -6.61 8.34 25.23
N GLY A 183 -7.57 9.27 25.28
CA GLY A 183 -8.72 9.21 26.19
C GLY A 183 -8.51 10.11 27.42
N MET A 184 -9.25 9.83 28.50
CA MET A 184 -9.24 10.67 29.71
C MET A 184 -7.86 10.62 30.40
N ASP A 185 -7.22 11.78 30.52
CA ASP A 185 -5.95 12.01 31.20
C ASP A 185 -4.81 11.03 30.83
N SER A 186 -4.80 10.59 29.56
CA SER A 186 -3.71 9.77 29.03
C SER A 186 -3.24 10.25 27.66
N TYR A 187 -1.98 9.96 27.37
CA TYR A 187 -1.26 10.37 26.18
C TYR A 187 -0.56 9.15 25.60
N ARG A 188 -0.63 9.00 24.28
CA ARG A 188 0.15 8.03 23.53
C ARG A 188 1.25 8.77 22.79
N ILE A 189 2.48 8.33 23.00
CA ILE A 189 3.65 8.82 22.30
C ILE A 189 4.12 7.67 21.40
N ARG A 190 4.29 7.96 20.12
CA ARG A 190 4.83 7.03 19.13
C ARG A 190 6.11 7.61 18.58
N ALA A 191 7.23 6.98 18.91
CA ALA A 191 8.52 7.27 18.30
C ALA A 191 8.74 6.35 17.11
N ARG A 192 9.18 6.91 15.98
CA ARG A 192 9.48 6.19 14.75
C ARG A 192 10.87 6.56 14.26
N ALA A 193 11.75 5.57 14.21
CA ALA A 193 13.09 5.69 13.63
C ALA A 193 13.07 5.12 12.20
N VAL A 194 13.59 5.88 11.24
CA VAL A 194 13.68 5.48 9.83
C VAL A 194 15.10 5.70 9.34
N GLY A 195 15.73 4.67 8.79
CA GLY A 195 17.06 4.80 8.20
C GLY A 195 17.29 3.80 7.08
N ASN A 196 18.29 4.06 6.25
CA ASN A 196 18.64 3.13 5.16
C ASN A 196 19.51 2.00 5.70
N PRO A 197 19.28 0.75 5.27
CA PRO A 197 20.14 -0.36 5.66
C PRO A 197 21.56 -0.15 5.12
N ARG A 198 22.56 -0.64 5.85
CA ARG A 198 23.95 -0.66 5.38
C ARG A 198 24.08 -1.66 4.23
N LEU A 199 24.01 -1.18 2.99
CA LEU A 199 24.29 -2.00 1.82
C LEU A 199 25.79 -2.29 1.78
N MET A 200 26.18 -3.57 1.78
CA MET A 200 27.56 -3.96 1.49
C MET A 200 27.83 -3.62 0.02
N SER A 201 28.63 -2.58 -0.24
CA SER A 201 29.18 -2.34 -1.57
C SER A 201 30.16 -3.47 -1.90
N ARG A 202 29.84 -4.26 -2.92
CA ARG A 202 30.83 -5.08 -3.63
C ARG A 202 31.35 -4.30 -4.83
#